data_AF-A0A7W8GGM5-F1
#
_entry.id   AF-A0A7W8GGM5-F1
#
_cell.length_a   1.000
_cell.length_b   1.000
_cell.length_c   1.000
_cell.angle_alpha   90.00
_cell.angle_beta   90.00
_cell.angle_gamma   90.00
#
_symmetry.space_group_name_H-M   'P 1'
#
loop_
_entity.id
_entity.type
_entity.pdbx_description
1 polymer ?
#
loop_
_entity_poly.entity_id
_entity_poly.type
_entity_poly.pdbx_seq_one_letter_code
_entity_poly.pdbx_strand_id
1 'polypeptide(L)'
;MSLPSRERRLARSRRAEVVAGVLALVGFPLVILWPTLLPAYLGAFLLLTAALTLWQYRVMDEFRRARFLKAWAAAGVAGLTALTGLIVWALVLLAPRGGPGLSVAVSLPLWGLYLPWLAMLAAFFAVTAYLYRRDTRG
;
A
#
# COMPACT_ATOMS: atom_id res chain seq x y z
N MET A 1 22.37 20.76 21.68
CA MET A 1 23.16 19.64 21.12
C MET A 1 22.50 18.32 21.53
N SER A 2 21.74 17.68 20.65
CA SER A 2 21.07 16.39 20.93
C SER A 2 21.20 15.44 19.73
N LEU A 3 22.42 14.96 19.45
CA LEU A 3 22.73 14.31 18.17
C LEU A 3 23.21 12.84 18.17
N PRO A 4 23.43 12.11 19.29
CA PRO A 4 23.75 10.68 19.19
C PRO A 4 22.54 9.74 19.09
N SER A 5 21.38 10.13 19.60
CA SER A 5 20.23 9.22 19.79
C SER A 5 19.28 9.17 18.60
N ARG A 6 19.11 10.29 17.88
CA ARG A 6 18.23 10.39 16.69
C ARG A 6 18.80 9.64 15.49
N GLU A 7 20.10 9.78 15.23
CA GLU A 7 20.78 9.04 14.14
C GLU A 7 20.73 7.54 14.36
N ARG A 8 20.94 7.07 15.60
CA ARG A 8 20.81 5.65 15.95
C ARG A 8 19.39 5.11 15.70
N ARG A 9 18.35 5.90 15.97
CA ARG A 9 16.96 5.52 15.68
C ARG A 9 16.67 5.45 14.18
N LEU A 10 17.18 6.40 13.40
CA LEU A 10 17.06 6.40 11.93
C LEU A 10 17.82 5.25 11.27
N ALA A 11 19.03 4.96 11.73
CA ALA A 11 19.80 3.82 11.25
C ALA A 11 19.09 2.49 11.55
N ARG A 12 18.46 2.38 12.73
CA ARG A 12 17.68 1.19 13.11
C ARG A 12 16.43 1.03 12.25
N SER A 13 15.70 2.11 11.93
CA SER A 13 14.52 2.03 11.07
C SER A 13 14.90 1.58 9.65
N ARG A 14 15.96 2.17 9.07
CA ARG A 14 16.47 1.78 7.75
C ARG A 14 16.88 0.31 7.69
N ARG A 15 17.58 -0.18 8.72
CA ARG A 15 17.95 -1.61 8.80
C ARG A 15 16.71 -2.50 8.84
N ALA A 16 15.69 -2.14 9.60
CA ALA A 16 14.47 -2.92 9.67
C ALA A 16 13.67 -2.88 8.36
N GLU A 17 13.64 -1.74 7.67
CA GLU A 17 13.05 -1.63 6.32
C GLU A 17 13.78 -2.54 5.33
N VAL A 18 15.11 -2.56 5.36
CA VAL A 18 15.92 -3.45 4.51
C VAL A 18 15.65 -4.91 4.85
N VAL A 19 15.65 -5.28 6.14
CA VAL A 19 15.34 -6.66 6.57
C VAL A 19 13.95 -7.07 6.10
N ALA A 20 12.95 -6.22 6.26
CA ALA A 20 11.59 -6.49 5.79
C ALA A 20 11.52 -6.62 4.27
N GLY A 21 12.26 -5.79 3.53
CA GLY A 21 12.39 -5.90 2.07
C GLY A 21 13.03 -7.22 1.64
N VAL A 22 14.09 -7.66 2.32
CA VAL A 22 14.73 -8.97 2.07
C VAL A 22 13.77 -10.11 2.38
N LEU A 23 13.03 -10.06 3.49
CA LEU A 23 12.02 -11.06 3.83
C LEU A 23 10.90 -11.13 2.79
N ALA A 24 10.46 -9.99 2.25
CA ALA A 24 9.50 -9.95 1.16
C ALA A 24 10.08 -10.58 -0.12
N LEU A 25 11.31 -10.21 -0.48
CA LEU A 25 11.98 -10.67 -1.69
C LEU A 25 12.25 -12.17 -1.67
N VAL A 26 12.58 -12.73 -0.51
CA VAL A 26 12.81 -14.18 -0.34
C VAL A 26 11.49 -14.94 -0.17
N GLY A 27 10.55 -14.38 0.60
CA GLY A 27 9.26 -15.01 0.85
C GLY A 27 8.41 -15.15 -0.40
N PHE A 28 8.48 -14.22 -1.33
CA PHE A 28 7.70 -14.27 -2.56
C PHE A 28 8.03 -15.48 -3.46
N PRO A 29 9.31 -15.77 -3.81
CA PRO A 29 9.70 -17.02 -4.45
C PRO A 29 9.28 -18.28 -3.68
N LEU A 30 9.38 -18.27 -2.35
CA LEU A 30 8.98 -19.43 -1.53
C LEU A 30 7.49 -19.73 -1.67
N VAL A 31 6.65 -18.70 -1.77
CA VAL A 31 5.21 -18.86 -2.00
C VAL A 31 4.90 -19.34 -3.42
N ILE A 32 5.70 -18.93 -4.42
CA ILE A 32 5.59 -19.46 -5.79
C ILE A 32 5.90 -20.96 -5.81
N LEU A 33 6.95 -21.38 -5.10
CA LEU A 33 7.36 -22.78 -5.02
C LEU A 33 6.40 -23.62 -4.15
N TRP A 34 5.84 -23.03 -3.09
CA TRP A 34 4.92 -23.67 -2.16
C TRP A 34 3.68 -22.81 -1.90
N PRO A 35 2.67 -22.87 -2.78
CA PRO A 35 1.47 -22.03 -2.69
C PRO A 35 0.66 -22.20 -1.40
N THR A 36 0.79 -23.34 -0.72
CA THR A 36 0.16 -23.60 0.58
C THR A 36 0.65 -22.64 1.67
N LEU A 37 1.81 -22.01 1.50
CA LEU A 37 2.34 -21.00 2.41
C LEU A 37 1.72 -19.62 2.22
N LEU A 38 0.93 -19.39 1.16
CA LEU A 38 0.39 -18.07 0.83
C LEU A 38 -0.38 -17.41 1.99
N PRO A 39 -1.32 -18.08 2.70
CA PRO A 39 -2.05 -17.44 3.79
C PRO A 39 -1.11 -17.03 4.95
N ALA A 40 -0.16 -17.90 5.30
CA ALA A 40 0.81 -17.63 6.36
C ALA A 40 1.76 -16.48 5.98
N TYR A 41 2.24 -16.47 4.75
CA TYR A 41 3.07 -15.40 4.21
C TYR A 41 2.33 -14.06 4.22
N LEU A 42 1.10 -14.00 3.70
CA LEU A 42 0.30 -12.78 3.71
C LEU A 42 0.02 -12.28 5.14
N GLY A 43 -0.36 -13.19 6.05
CA GLY A 43 -0.59 -12.84 7.45
C GLY A 43 0.66 -12.26 8.13
N ALA A 44 1.80 -12.93 7.97
CA ALA A 44 3.08 -12.47 8.51
C ALA A 44 3.51 -11.13 7.90
N PHE A 45 3.36 -10.97 6.58
CA PHE A 45 3.75 -9.76 5.87
C PHE A 45 2.88 -8.56 6.25
N LEU A 46 1.56 -8.76 6.41
CA LEU A 46 0.64 -7.74 6.90
C LEU A 46 0.99 -7.30 8.33
N LEU A 47 1.25 -8.25 9.23
CA LEU A 47 1.65 -7.95 10.61
C LEU A 47 2.99 -7.22 10.68
N LEU A 48 3.97 -7.66 9.90
CA LEU A 48 5.27 -7.00 9.80
C LEU A 48 5.12 -5.56 9.30
N THR A 49 4.35 -5.36 8.22
CA THR A 49 4.10 -4.03 7.64
C THR A 49 3.38 -3.12 8.63
N ALA A 50 2.36 -3.63 9.33
CA ALA A 50 1.66 -2.88 10.38
C ALA A 50 2.59 -2.51 11.54
N ALA A 51 3.40 -3.46 12.02
CA ALA A 51 4.36 -3.22 13.10
C ALA A 51 5.41 -2.16 12.72
N LEU A 52 5.96 -2.23 11.50
CA LEU A 52 6.90 -1.23 10.98
C LEU A 52 6.25 0.13 10.85
N THR A 53 5.02 0.19 10.31
CA THR A 53 4.28 1.44 10.15
C THR A 53 4.01 2.09 11.52
N LEU A 54 3.54 1.31 12.50
CA LEU A 54 3.31 1.79 13.87
C LEU A 54 4.61 2.27 14.53
N TRP A 55 5.70 1.54 14.32
CA TRP A 55 6.98 1.93 14.88
C TRP A 55 7.53 3.21 14.23
N GLN A 56 7.48 3.33 12.90
CA GLN A 56 7.84 4.55 12.19
C GLN A 56 6.98 5.73 12.65
N TYR A 57 5.67 5.53 12.79
CA TYR A 57 4.74 6.55 13.28
C TYR A 57 5.13 7.06 14.68
N ARG A 58 5.50 6.16 15.60
CA ARG A 58 5.97 6.53 16.96
C ARG A 58 7.26 7.36 16.95
N VAL A 59 8.13 7.18 15.96
CA VAL A 59 9.42 7.90 15.87
C VAL A 59 9.30 9.24 15.13
N MET A 60 8.23 9.46 14.37
CA MET A 60 7.97 10.71 13.65
C MET A 60 7.60 11.88 14.58
N ASP A 61 8.04 13.09 14.20
CA ASP A 61 7.60 14.35 14.79
C ASP A 61 6.11 14.61 14.48
N GLU A 62 5.40 15.41 15.28
CA GLU A 62 3.96 15.66 15.12
C GLU A 62 3.59 16.20 13.73
N PHE A 63 4.36 17.15 13.20
CA PHE A 63 4.20 17.67 11.85
C PHE A 63 4.39 16.60 10.75
N ARG A 64 5.26 15.61 10.97
CA ARG A 64 5.47 14.51 10.02
C ARG A 64 4.33 13.49 10.12
N ARG A 65 3.85 13.21 11.33
CA ARG A 65 2.67 12.34 11.56
C ARG A 65 1.43 12.89 10.86
N ALA A 66 1.16 14.18 11.03
CA ALA A 66 0.01 14.82 10.38
C ALA A 66 0.08 14.75 8.85
N ARG A 67 1.27 14.96 8.26
CA ARG A 67 1.47 14.81 6.81
C ARG A 67 1.29 13.37 6.34
N PHE A 68 1.87 12.42 7.06
CA PHE A 68 1.73 11.01 6.77
C PHE A 68 0.26 10.57 6.78
N LEU A 69 -0.51 10.96 7.82
CA LEU A 69 -1.93 10.63 7.90
C LEU A 69 -2.75 11.24 6.75
N LYS A 70 -2.47 12.49 6.36
CA LYS A 70 -3.13 13.12 5.21
C LYS A 70 -2.82 12.40 3.89
N ALA A 71 -1.56 12.07 3.66
CA ALA A 71 -1.13 11.33 2.47
C ALA A 71 -1.72 9.91 2.47
N TRP A 72 -1.77 9.25 3.62
CA TRP A 72 -2.33 7.92 3.78
C TRP A 72 -3.86 7.91 3.55
N ALA A 73 -4.58 8.87 4.11
CA ALA A 73 -6.02 9.02 3.89
C ALA A 73 -6.33 9.29 2.42
N ALA A 74 -5.59 10.20 1.77
CA ALA A 74 -5.76 10.48 0.35
C ALA A 74 -5.47 9.26 -0.53
N ALA A 75 -4.42 8.50 -0.22
CA ALA A 75 -4.11 7.25 -0.89
C ALA A 75 -5.25 6.23 -0.72
N GLY A 76 -5.77 6.07 0.50
CA GLY A 76 -6.90 5.19 0.79
C GLY A 76 -8.15 5.54 -0.01
N VAL A 77 -8.50 6.83 -0.06
CA VAL A 77 -9.64 7.31 -0.87
C VAL A 77 -9.41 7.04 -2.36
N ALA A 78 -8.24 7.42 -2.90
CA ALA A 78 -7.93 7.19 -4.32
C ALA A 78 -7.98 5.70 -4.70
N GLY A 79 -7.41 4.83 -3.86
CA GLY A 79 -7.46 3.39 -4.04
C GLY A 79 -8.87 2.83 -3.99
N LEU A 80 -9.65 3.23 -2.99
CA LEU A 80 -11.04 2.78 -2.85
C LEU A 80 -11.91 3.24 -4.01
N THR A 81 -11.74 4.50 -4.46
CA THR A 81 -12.45 5.04 -5.62
C THR A 81 -12.06 4.28 -6.90
N ALA A 82 -10.77 4.02 -7.11
CA ALA A 82 -10.31 3.25 -8.27
C ALA A 82 -10.84 1.80 -8.25
N LEU A 83 -10.83 1.15 -7.08
CA LEU A 83 -11.39 -0.20 -6.91
C LEU A 83 -12.89 -0.22 -7.16
N THR A 84 -13.63 0.74 -6.58
CA THR A 84 -15.08 0.88 -6.79
C THR A 84 -15.39 1.11 -8.27
N GLY A 85 -14.63 2.00 -8.93
CA GLY A 85 -14.75 2.25 -10.36
C GLY A 85 -14.51 1.00 -11.20
N LEU A 86 -13.50 0.19 -10.84
CA LEU A 86 -13.21 -1.08 -11.51
C LEU A 86 -14.31 -2.11 -11.30
N ILE A 87 -14.88 -2.19 -10.10
CA ILE A 87 -16.05 -3.06 -9.81
C ILE A 87 -17.25 -2.62 -10.65
N VAL A 88 -17.57 -1.32 -10.66
CA VAL A 88 -18.69 -0.78 -11.47
C VAL A 88 -18.45 -1.03 -12.95
N TRP A 89 -17.24 -0.79 -13.45
CA TRP A 89 -16.90 -1.04 -14.85
C TRP A 89 -17.05 -2.51 -15.23
N ALA A 90 -16.58 -3.42 -14.37
CA ALA A 90 -16.80 -4.85 -14.54
C ALA A 90 -18.30 -5.17 -14.61
N LEU A 91 -19.11 -4.64 -13.68
CA LEU A 91 -20.56 -4.86 -13.68
C LEU A 91 -21.24 -4.32 -14.94
N VAL A 92 -20.81 -3.16 -15.46
CA VAL A 92 -21.35 -2.58 -16.71
C VAL A 92 -20.96 -3.40 -17.94
N LEU A 93 -19.74 -3.91 -18.01
CA LEU A 93 -19.31 -4.81 -19.09
C LEU A 93 -20.06 -6.15 -19.07
N LEU A 94 -20.47 -6.58 -17.88
CA LEU A 94 -21.19 -7.84 -17.64
C LEU A 94 -22.71 -7.67 -17.64
N ALA A 95 -23.20 -6.43 -17.71
CA ALA A 95 -24.62 -6.14 -17.84
C ALA A 95 -25.13 -6.88 -19.07
N PRO A 96 -26.07 -7.82 -18.93
CA PRO A 96 -26.47 -8.68 -20.02
C PRO A 96 -26.96 -7.82 -21.17
N ARG A 97 -26.35 -7.97 -22.35
CA ARG A 97 -27.05 -7.72 -23.60
C ARG A 97 -28.08 -8.85 -23.78
N GLY A 98 -29.12 -8.85 -22.93
CA GLY A 98 -30.40 -9.55 -23.11
C GLY A 98 -30.43 -11.09 -23.22
N GLY A 99 -29.79 -11.86 -22.33
CA GLY A 99 -29.92 -13.33 -22.34
C GLY A 99 -30.01 -13.97 -20.95
N PRO A 100 -31.02 -14.84 -20.67
CA PRO A 100 -31.12 -15.59 -19.42
C PRO A 100 -30.19 -16.80 -19.48
N GLY A 101 -28.99 -16.67 -18.90
CA GLY A 101 -28.00 -17.74 -18.89
C GLY A 101 -26.58 -17.21 -18.92
N LEU A 102 -26.22 -16.42 -17.92
CA LEU A 102 -24.86 -15.91 -17.77
C LEU A 102 -24.32 -16.37 -16.42
N SER A 103 -23.85 -17.62 -16.37
CA SER A 103 -22.81 -18.01 -15.43
C SER A 103 -21.54 -17.26 -15.84
N VAL A 104 -21.46 -15.98 -15.49
CA VAL A 104 -20.31 -15.15 -15.80
C VAL A 104 -19.17 -15.60 -14.91
N ALA A 105 -18.30 -16.45 -15.43
CA ALA A 105 -16.94 -16.54 -14.93
C ALA A 105 -16.28 -15.19 -15.23
N VAL A 106 -16.37 -14.24 -14.29
CA VAL A 106 -15.72 -12.94 -14.38
C VAL A 106 -14.22 -13.16 -14.29
N SER A 107 -13.57 -13.40 -15.41
CA SER A 107 -12.11 -13.34 -15.48
C SER A 107 -11.69 -11.88 -15.58
N LEU A 108 -11.80 -11.14 -14.48
CA LEU A 108 -11.08 -9.87 -14.37
C LEU A 108 -9.60 -10.20 -14.50
N PRO A 109 -8.90 -9.65 -15.50
CA PRO A 109 -7.50 -9.96 -15.65
C PRO A 109 -6.77 -9.45 -14.40
N LEU A 110 -5.90 -10.29 -13.83
CA LEU A 110 -5.17 -9.99 -12.58
C LEU A 110 -4.49 -8.62 -12.60
N TRP A 111 -4.09 -8.14 -13.79
CA TRP A 111 -3.47 -6.84 -13.94
C TRP A 111 -4.38 -5.66 -13.56
N GLY A 112 -5.71 -5.80 -13.75
CA GLY A 112 -6.67 -4.76 -13.38
C GLY A 112 -6.68 -4.49 -11.87
N LEU A 113 -6.36 -5.49 -11.05
CA LEU A 113 -6.24 -5.34 -9.61
C LEU A 113 -5.02 -4.50 -9.17
N TYR A 114 -4.05 -4.26 -10.07
CA TYR A 114 -2.95 -3.33 -9.81
C TYR A 114 -3.33 -1.87 -10.03
N LEU A 115 -4.43 -1.57 -10.73
CA LEU A 115 -4.86 -0.18 -10.97
C LEU A 115 -5.20 0.57 -9.67
N PRO A 116 -5.99 0.01 -8.73
CA PRO A 116 -6.19 0.64 -7.43
C PRO A 116 -4.89 0.87 -6.68
N TRP A 117 -3.95 -0.09 -6.76
CA TRP A 117 -2.66 0.03 -6.07
C TRP A 117 -1.79 1.15 -6.65
N LEU A 118 -1.75 1.29 -7.98
CA LEU A 118 -1.09 2.40 -8.66
C LEU A 118 -1.74 3.75 -8.29
N ALA A 119 -3.08 3.80 -8.23
CA ALA A 119 -3.79 5.01 -7.81
C ALA A 119 -3.46 5.41 -6.36
N MET A 120 -3.38 4.43 -5.45
CA MET A 120 -2.95 4.66 -4.06
C MET A 120 -1.53 5.24 -4.00
N LEU A 121 -0.58 4.63 -4.70
CA LEU A 121 0.82 5.08 -4.71
C LEU A 121 0.95 6.48 -5.31
N ALA A 122 0.31 6.73 -6.46
CA ALA A 122 0.32 8.02 -7.12
C ALA A 122 -0.26 9.11 -6.21
N ALA A 123 -1.41 8.87 -5.58
CA ALA A 123 -2.02 9.80 -4.63
C ALA A 123 -1.13 10.04 -3.41
N PHE A 124 -0.53 8.99 -2.84
CA PHE A 124 0.37 9.11 -1.70
C PHE A 124 1.57 10.01 -2.02
N PHE A 125 2.27 9.76 -3.13
CA PHE A 125 3.43 10.55 -3.55
C PHE A 125 3.04 11.98 -3.94
N ALA A 126 1.94 12.16 -4.68
CA ALA A 126 1.47 13.48 -5.09
C ALA A 126 1.12 14.35 -3.88
N VAL A 127 0.39 13.82 -2.90
CA VAL A 127 0.02 14.55 -1.68
C VAL A 127 1.25 14.83 -0.83
N THR A 128 2.17 13.88 -0.72
CA THR A 128 3.44 14.10 0.00
C THR A 128 4.26 15.21 -0.65
N ALA A 129 4.42 15.20 -1.97
CA ALA A 129 5.13 16.23 -2.72
C ALA A 129 4.46 17.60 -2.63
N TYR A 130 3.13 17.64 -2.71
CA TYR A 130 2.34 18.87 -2.55
C TYR A 130 2.52 19.48 -1.15
N LEU A 131 2.36 18.67 -0.09
CA LEU A 131 2.53 19.13 1.29
C LEU A 131 3.97 19.60 1.54
N TYR A 132 4.98 18.87 1.02
CA TYR A 132 6.37 19.30 1.12
C TYR A 132 6.61 20.66 0.45
N ARG A 133 6.13 20.85 -0.79
CA ARG A 133 6.26 22.12 -1.52
C ARG A 133 5.57 23.27 -0.80
N ARG A 134 4.37 23.03 -0.25
CA ARG A 134 3.62 24.02 0.54
C ARG A 134 4.40 24.43 1.78
N ASP A 135 4.95 23.47 2.52
CA ASP A 135 5.69 23.73 3.75
C ASP A 135 7.03 24.46 3.50
N THR A 136 7.66 24.28 2.33
CA THR A 136 8.93 24.97 1.99
C THR A 136 8.75 26.39 1.44
N ARG A 137 7.53 26.79 1.11
CA ARG A 137 7.21 28.09 0.49
C ARG A 137 6.59 29.09 1.47
N GLY A 138 6.25 28.66 2.68
CA GLY A 138 5.78 29.51 3.78
C GLY A 138 6.86 29.62 4.84
#